data_AF-A0A096DBE9-F1
#
_entry.id   AF-A0A096DBE9-F1
#
_cell.length_a   1.000
_cell.length_b   1.000
_cell.length_c   1.000
_cell.angle_alpha   90.00
_cell.angle_beta   90.00
_cell.angle_gamma   90.00
#
_symmetry.space_group_name_H-M   'P 1'
#
loop_
_entity.id
_entity.type
_entity.pdbx_description
1 polymer ?
#
loop_
_entity_poly.entity_id
_entity_poly.type
_entity_poly.pdbx_seq_one_letter_code
_entity_poly.pdbx_strand_id
1 'polypeptide(L)' 'MKIRCSNAADRDTLVVILARNGYTVRQVKEKAPGKGVSSYYVEVVEDGA' A
#
# COMPACT_ATOMS: atom_id res chain seq x y z
N MET A 1 9.15 3.34 -3.39
CA MET A 1 7.97 4.14 -3.84
C MET A 1 6.71 3.95 -2.96
N LYS A 2 5.90 4.99 -2.65
CA LYS A 2 4.64 4.87 -1.83
C LYS A 2 3.40 5.34 -2.60
N ILE A 3 2.40 4.47 -2.76
CA ILE A 3 1.16 4.69 -3.52
C ILE A 3 -0.03 4.79 -2.57
N ARG A 4 -0.80 5.87 -2.65
CA ARG A 4 -2.04 6.05 -1.86
C ARG A 4 -3.22 5.36 -2.55
N CYS A 5 -4.03 4.68 -1.77
CA CYS A 5 -5.23 3.98 -2.20
C CYS A 5 -6.46 4.58 -1.49
N SER A 6 -7.59 4.63 -2.21
CA SER A 6 -8.85 5.18 -1.69
C SER A 6 -9.55 4.24 -0.71
N ASN A 7 -9.43 2.94 -0.92
CA ASN A 7 -10.02 1.91 -0.08
C ASN A 7 -9.11 0.66 0.03
N ALA A 8 -9.56 -0.34 0.78
CA ALA A 8 -8.80 -1.56 1.02
C ALA A 8 -8.74 -2.51 -0.20
N ALA A 9 -9.76 -2.52 -1.06
CA ALA A 9 -9.82 -3.37 -2.24
C ALA A 9 -8.85 -2.90 -3.34
N ASP A 10 -8.76 -1.59 -3.56
CA ASP A 10 -7.76 -0.98 -4.45
C ASP A 10 -6.33 -1.32 -3.98
N ARG A 11 -6.08 -1.23 -2.67
CA ARG A 11 -4.79 -1.58 -2.07
C ARG A 11 -4.42 -3.05 -2.35
N ASP A 12 -5.36 -3.98 -2.16
CA ASP A 12 -5.13 -5.41 -2.39
C ASP A 12 -4.84 -5.69 -3.87
N THR A 13 -5.61 -5.08 -4.77
CA THR A 13 -5.39 -5.17 -6.22
C THR A 13 -4.01 -4.67 -6.62
N LEU A 14 -3.58 -3.53 -6.08
CA LEU A 14 -2.25 -2.97 -6.34
C LEU A 14 -1.12 -3.86 -5.83
N VAL A 15 -1.28 -4.48 -4.66
CA VAL A 15 -0.31 -5.46 -4.14
C VAL A 15 -0.14 -6.63 -5.10
N VAL A 16 -1.26 -7.20 -5.57
CA VAL A 16 -1.23 -8.33 -6.52
C VAL A 16 -0.56 -7.94 -7.83
N ILE A 17 -0.88 -6.77 -8.37
CA ILE A 17 -0.27 -6.27 -9.62
C ILE A 17 1.25 -6.09 -9.44
N LEU A 18 1.67 -5.38 -8.40
CA LEU A 18 3.09 -5.08 -8.18
C LEU A 18 3.90 -6.34 -7.87
N ALA A 19 3.40 -7.24 -7.02
CA ALA A 19 4.05 -8.50 -6.71
C ALA A 19 4.21 -9.40 -7.96
N ARG A 20 3.20 -9.44 -8.84
CA ARG A 20 3.28 -10.16 -10.13
C ARG A 20 4.34 -9.60 -11.08
N ASN A 21 4.68 -8.32 -10.94
CA ASN A 21 5.74 -7.66 -11.71
C ASN A 21 7.12 -7.75 -11.04
N GLY A 22 7.26 -8.55 -9.97
CA GLY A 22 8.54 -8.76 -9.29
C GLY A 22 8.90 -7.69 -8.26
N TYR A 23 7.98 -6.78 -7.94
CA TYR A 23 8.22 -5.80 -6.87
C TYR A 23 7.93 -6.38 -5.50
N THR A 24 8.86 -6.17 -4.56
CA THR A 24 8.59 -6.38 -3.14
C THR A 24 7.72 -5.23 -2.63
N VAL A 25 6.55 -5.54 -2.09
CA VAL A 25 5.59 -4.54 -1.62
C VAL A 25 5.10 -4.83 -0.20
N ARG A 26 4.81 -3.76 0.54
CA ARG A 26 4.19 -3.81 1.87
C ARG A 26 2.88 -3.04 1.90
N GLN A 27 1.90 -3.60 2.61
CA GLN A 27 0.62 -2.93 2.86
C GLN A 27 0.75 -2.02 4.07
N VAL A 28 0.30 -0.77 3.93
CA VAL A 28 0.32 0.20 5.02
C VAL A 28 -1.09 0.74 5.23
N LYS A 29 -1.51 0.81 6.49
CA LYS A 29 -2.76 1.45 6.89
C LYS A 29 -2.45 2.50 7.94
N GLU A 30 -2.72 3.74 7.62
CA GLU A 30 -2.52 4.86 8.53
C GLU A 30 -3.89 5.36 8.98
N LYS A 31 -4.11 5.40 10.31
CA LYS A 31 -5.28 6.04 10.89
C LYS A 31 -4.89 7.47 11.23
N ALA A 32 -5.56 8.45 10.62
CA ALA A 32 -5.35 9.84 11.01
C ALA A 32 -5.92 10.06 12.42
N PRO A 33 -5.13 10.54 13.41
CA PRO A 33 -5.65 10.83 14.73
C PRO A 33 -6.75 11.89 14.63
N GLY A 34 -7.89 11.61 15.24
CA GLY A 34 -9.03 12.54 15.31
C GLY A 34 -9.95 12.61 14.08
N LYS A 35 -9.64 11.98 12.95
CA LYS A 35 -10.51 12.05 11.74
C LYS A 35 -11.34 10.83 11.41
N GLY A 36 -11.19 9.69 12.10
CA GLY A 36 -11.96 8.46 11.83
C GLY A 36 -11.73 7.82 10.44
N VAL A 37 -11.12 8.54 9.51
CA VAL A 37 -10.77 8.10 8.17
C VAL A 37 -9.43 7.36 8.20
N SER A 38 -9.43 6.13 7.69
CA SER A 38 -8.21 5.36 7.44
C SER A 38 -7.70 5.64 6.03
N SER A 39 -6.43 5.99 5.89
CA SER A 39 -5.74 6.05 4.61
C SER A 39 -5.04 4.72 4.35
N TYR A 40 -5.16 4.23 3.12
CA TYR A 40 -4.54 2.98 2.68
C TYR A 40 -3.38 3.30 1.75
N TYR A 41 -2.27 2.58 1.89
CA TYR A 41 -1.12 2.74 1.02
C TYR A 41 -0.50 1.38 0.69
N VAL A 42 0.17 1.33 -0.47
CA VAL A 42 1.09 0.27 -0.86
C VAL A 42 2.47 0.89 -1.00
N GLU A 43 3.48 0.31 -0.37
CA GLU A 43 4.85 0.77 -0.50
C GLU A 43 5.71 -0.31 -1.15
N VAL A 44 6.40 0.07 -2.22
CA VAL A 44 7.41 -0.73 -2.90
C VAL A 44 8.72 -0.57 -2.14
N VAL A 45 9.24 -1.70 -1.67
CA VAL A 45 10.54 -1.82 -1.01
C VAL A 45 11.60 -2.01 -2.10
N GLU A 46 12.23 -0.91 -2.48
CA GLU A 46 13.41 -0.89 -3.35
C GLU A 46 14.65 -1.04 -2.46
N ASP A 47 14.81 -2.20 -1.85
CA ASP A 47 16.09 -2.72 -1.35
C ASP A 47 15.82 -4.04 -0.64
N GLY A 48 16.16 -5.14 -1.30
CA GLY A 48 16.44 -6.39 -0.62
C GLY A 48 17.91 -6.38 -0.24
N ALA A 49 18.22 -5.89 0.96
CA ALA A 49 19.51 -6.07 1.62
C ALA A 49 19.32 -6.99 2.83
#